data_AF-A0A7U9RDI9-F1
#
_entry.id   AF-A0A7U9RDI9-F1
#
_cell.length_a   1.000
_cell.length_b   1.000
_cell.length_c   1.000
_cell.angle_alpha   90.00
_cell.angle_beta   90.00
_cell.angle_gamma   90.00
#
_symmetry.space_group_name_H-M   'P 1'
#
loop_
_entity.id
_entity.type
_entity.pdbx_description
1 polymer ?
#
loop_
_entity_poly.entity_id
_entity_poly.type
_entity_poly.pdbx_seq_one_letter_code
_entity_poly.pdbx_strand_id
1 'polypeptide(L)' 'MRNKNIKPIYNYDLQECNMLFKKGIHPIGCGVGDKDGRVFHVFMADRRYFDAVRLIQYENAEK' A
#
# COMPACT_ATOMS: atom_id res chain seq x y z
N MET A 1 -18.57 -0.01 10.97
CA MET A 1 -18.30 1.43 11.21
C MET A 1 -16.86 1.74 10.79
N ARG A 2 -16.65 2.60 9.79
CA ARG A 2 -15.29 3.04 9.40
C ARG A 2 -14.71 3.85 10.56
N ASN A 3 -13.59 3.39 11.11
CA ASN A 3 -12.90 4.07 12.19
C ASN A 3 -12.39 5.42 11.65
N LYS A 4 -12.96 6.55 12.11
CA LYS A 4 -12.72 7.91 11.56
C LYS A 4 -11.25 8.36 11.58
N ASN A 5 -10.40 7.66 12.34
CA ASN A 5 -8.99 8.01 12.52
C ASN A 5 -8.02 7.26 11.59
N ILE A 6 -8.50 6.29 10.78
CA ILE A 6 -7.63 5.57 9.85
C ILE A 6 -7.54 6.37 8.55
N LYS A 7 -6.39 7.02 8.33
CA LYS A 7 -6.13 7.75 7.09
C LYS A 7 -5.77 6.77 5.96
N PRO A 8 -6.23 6.99 4.72
CA PRO A 8 -5.79 6.19 3.59
C PRO A 8 -4.32 6.46 3.27
N ILE A 9 -3.62 5.44 2.76
CA ILE A 9 -2.24 5.54 2.27
C ILE A 9 -2.27 5.51 0.75
N TYR A 10 -1.65 6.51 0.12
CA TYR A 10 -1.49 6.59 -1.32
C TYR A 10 -0.09 6.08 -1.67
N ASN A 11 -0.03 4.90 -2.28
CA ASN A 11 1.22 4.25 -2.63
C ASN A 11 1.47 4.39 -4.14
N TYR A 12 2.55 5.09 -4.49
CA TYR A 12 3.00 5.34 -5.86
C TYR A 12 4.08 4.35 -6.31
N ASP A 13 4.58 3.51 -5.41
CA ASP A 13 5.54 2.45 -5.74
C ASP A 13 4.77 1.20 -6.20
N LEU A 14 4.73 1.00 -7.52
CA LEU A 14 4.04 -0.14 -8.11
C LEU A 14 4.71 -1.48 -7.79
N GLN A 15 6.01 -1.50 -7.47
CA GLN A 15 6.70 -2.72 -7.07
C GLN A 15 6.27 -3.11 -5.65
N GLU A 16 6.24 -2.15 -4.72
CA GLU A 16 5.72 -2.38 -3.37
C GLU A 16 4.25 -2.80 -3.40
N CYS A 17 3.42 -2.12 -4.22
CA CYS A 17 2.02 -2.50 -4.43
C CYS A 17 1.86 -3.95 -4.89
N ASN A 18 2.65 -4.38 -5.88
CA ASN A 18 2.62 -5.75 -6.38
C ASN A 18 3.00 -6.77 -5.31
N MET A 19 3.96 -6.43 -4.45
CA MET A 19 4.33 -7.29 -3.32
C MET A 19 3.21 -7.35 -2.27
N LEU A 20 2.58 -6.23 -1.95
CA LEU A 20 1.41 -6.17 -1.07
C LEU A 20 0.26 -7.05 -1.60
N PHE A 21 -0.02 -7.02 -2.91
CA PHE A 21 -1.05 -7.87 -3.53
C PHE A 21 -0.73 -9.36 -3.36
N LYS A 22 0.54 -9.75 -3.53
CA LYS A 22 1.00 -11.14 -3.33
C LYS A 22 0.87 -11.60 -1.87
N LYS A 23 0.86 -10.66 -0.91
CA LYS A 23 0.62 -10.93 0.52
C LYS A 23 -0.87 -10.81 0.91
N GLY A 24 -1.78 -10.67 -0.05
CA GLY A 24 -3.22 -10.57 0.19
C GLY A 24 -3.70 -9.22 0.72
N ILE A 25 -2.86 -8.17 0.64
CA ILE A 25 -3.24 -6.80 0.99
C ILE A 25 -3.80 -6.13 -0.27
N HIS A 26 -5.11 -5.89 -0.29
CA HIS A 26 -5.80 -5.31 -1.43
C HIS A 26 -6.05 -3.80 -1.26
N PRO A 27 -5.98 -3.02 -2.34
CA PRO A 27 -6.25 -1.61 -2.29
C PRO A 27 -7.75 -1.35 -2.14
N ILE A 28 -8.09 -0.22 -1.53
CA ILE A 28 -9.45 0.32 -1.44
C ILE A 28 -9.77 1.33 -2.56
N GLY A 29 -8.79 1.61 -3.42
CA GLY A 29 -8.94 2.49 -4.57
C GLY A 29 -7.65 2.59 -5.37
N CYS A 30 -7.71 3.25 -6.52
CA CYS A 30 -6.56 3.60 -7.35
C CYS A 30 -6.83 4.92 -8.05
N GLY A 31 -5.79 5.53 -8.62
CA GLY A 31 -5.93 6.79 -9.34
C GLY A 31 -4.65 7.19 -10.06
N VAL A 32 -4.69 8.38 -10.64
CA VAL A 32 -3.58 9.03 -11.33
C VAL A 32 -3.34 10.37 -10.66
N GLY A 33 -2.09 10.69 -10.31
CA GLY A 33 -1.74 11.96 -9.68
C GLY A 33 -1.88 13.12 -10.66
N ASP A 34 -2.65 14.14 -10.29
CA ASP A 34 -2.93 15.30 -11.17
C ASP A 34 -1.67 16.11 -11.54
N LYS A 35 -0.62 16.04 -10.70
CA LYS A 35 0.61 16.83 -10.87
C LYS A 35 1.64 16.16 -11.79
N ASP A 36 1.79 14.85 -11.70
CA ASP A 36 2.89 14.10 -12.32
C ASP A 36 2.42 12.92 -13.19
N GLY A 37 1.11 12.67 -13.26
CA GLY A 37 0.53 11.59 -14.05
C GLY A 37 0.85 10.19 -13.51
N ARG A 38 1.46 10.06 -12.32
CA ARG A 38 1.82 8.74 -11.79
C ARG A 38 0.61 8.01 -11.24
N VAL A 39 0.53 6.72 -11.56
CA VAL A 39 -0.50 5.83 -11.04
C VAL A 39 -0.20 5.52 -9.57
N PHE A 40 -1.25 5.50 -8.74
CA PHE A 40 -1.15 5.08 -7.34
C PHE A 40 -2.27 4.12 -6.96
N HIS A 41 -2.00 3.32 -5.94
CA HIS A 41 -3.00 2.51 -5.25
C HIS A 41 -3.25 3.07 -3.85
N VAL A 42 -4.49 3.00 -3.38
CA VAL A 42 -4.92 3.50 -2.08
C VAL A 42 -5.16 2.32 -1.16
N PHE A 43 -4.54 2.32 0.02
CA PHE A 43 -4.70 1.28 1.02
C PHE A 43 -5.27 1.85 2.32
N MET A 44 -5.88 0.99 3.14
CA MET A 44 -6.21 1.34 4.52
C MET A 44 -4.93 1.31 5.36
N ALA A 45 -4.65 2.36 6.14
CA ALA A 45 -3.59 2.36 7.15
C ALA A 45 -3.97 1.50 8.38
N ASP A 46 -4.25 0.23 8.16
CA ASP A 46 -4.52 -0.72 9.22
C ASP A 46 -3.26 -1.53 9.57
N ARG A 47 -3.33 -2.31 10.66
CA ARG A 47 -2.22 -3.15 11.11
C ARG A 47 -1.75 -4.12 10.02
N ARG A 48 -2.66 -4.67 9.22
CA ARG A 48 -2.32 -5.67 8.20
C ARG A 48 -1.46 -5.06 7.10
N TYR A 49 -1.77 -3.83 6.69
CA TYR A 49 -0.94 -3.07 5.76
C TYR A 49 0.49 -2.92 6.30
N PHE A 50 0.64 -2.40 7.52
CA PHE A 50 1.97 -2.14 8.09
C PHE A 50 2.77 -3.41 8.38
N ASP A 51 2.11 -4.48 8.83
CA ASP A 51 2.75 -5.78 9.05
C ASP A 51 3.27 -6.36 7.72
N ALA A 52 2.50 -6.22 6.62
CA ALA A 52 2.93 -6.65 5.30
C ALA A 52 4.08 -5.81 4.73
N VAL A 53 4.05 -4.48 4.89
CA VAL A 53 5.17 -3.60 4.47
C VAL A 53 6.46 -4.00 5.20
N ARG A 54 6.40 -4.23 6.51
CA ARG A 54 7.57 -4.68 7.30
C ARG A 54 8.09 -6.04 6.82
N LEU A 55 7.19 -6.98 6.52
CA LEU A 55 7.58 -8.29 5.98
C LEU A 55 8.30 -8.13 4.63
N ILE A 56 7.80 -7.28 3.73
CA ILE A 56 8.43 -7.02 2.43
C ILE A 56 9.82 -6.41 2.61
N GLN A 57 9.98 -5.45 3.53
CA GLN A 57 11.27 -4.85 3.84
C GLN A 57 12.27 -5.87 4.37
N TYR A 58 11.83 -6.75 5.28
CA TYR A 58 12.65 -7.84 5.80
C TYR A 58 13.08 -8.81 4.69
N GLU A 59 12.14 -9.28 3.86
CA GLU A 59 12.40 -10.20 2.74
C GLU A 59 13.33 -9.59 1.67
N ASN A 60 13.31 -8.26 1.50
CA ASN A 60 14.20 -7.57 0.56
C ASN A 60 15.58 -7.29 1.14
N ALA A 61 15.71 -7.17 2.47
CA ALA A 61 17.00 -6.98 3.14
C ALA A 61 17.83 -8.27 3.24
N GLU A 62 17.16 -9.44 3.19
CA GLU A 62 17.82 -10.76 3.15
C GLU A 62 18.24 -11.21 1.74
N LYS A 63 17.99 -10.40 0.70
CA LYS A 63 18.41 -10.66 -0.69
C LYS A 63 19.69 -9.92 -1.04
#